data_AF-A0A2D8MGD1-F1
#
_entry.id   AF-A0A2D8MGD1-F1
#
_cell.length_a   1.000
_cell.length_b   1.000
_cell.length_c   1.000
_cell.angle_alpha   90.00
_cell.angle_beta   90.00
_cell.angle_gamma   90.00
#
_symmetry.space_group_name_H-M   'P 1'
#
loop_
_entity.id
_entity.type
_entity.pdbx_description
1 polymer ?
#
loop_
_entity_poly.entity_id
_entity_poly.type
_entity_poly.pdbx_seq_one_letter_code
_entity_poly.pdbx_strand_id
1 'polypeptide(L)'
;MGTSSSYGGPSSGLVPDWVDGVDAGMDAGGGAEDPETPDGEAAPGENGAEGQQPDDGAASSPLASGFGYARGQFTRFTNGGGNKSLGRALRGYVRGAGGGAAAARRMPASTRVASGVAGLASAVATEGAAAALARFNLQSLAGRPAVEVLEAVADAICPEGGTIDESIARDAMLEAIADLAEEDPGAFDDLTADQLNDFLCDVIARSIVTKVLNEIGTNALHGSASDADFREAEQITRDYTQGRVRDALSSRLDVDARSTQSEIDRSISEVYADTFDMLEAVLETMQ
;
A
#
# COMPACT_ATOMS: atom_id res chain seq x y z
N MET A 1 30.72 -7.86 -19.27
CA MET A 1 30.78 -9.31 -19.00
C MET A 1 30.92 -9.51 -17.50
N GLY A 2 29.97 -10.26 -16.91
CA GLY A 2 30.00 -10.90 -15.58
C GLY A 2 29.97 -10.02 -14.33
N THR A 3 29.38 -10.40 -13.20
CA THR A 3 28.39 -11.44 -12.82
C THR A 3 28.05 -11.13 -11.35
N SER A 4 26.85 -10.65 -11.05
CA SER A 4 26.39 -10.56 -9.66
C SER A 4 25.52 -11.78 -9.36
N SER A 5 26.18 -12.87 -8.95
CA SER A 5 25.51 -14.04 -8.37
C SER A 5 25.04 -13.69 -6.95
N SER A 6 23.78 -14.00 -6.64
CA SER A 6 23.22 -13.94 -5.30
C SER A 6 23.73 -15.12 -4.47
N TYR A 7 24.36 -14.80 -3.33
CA TYR A 7 24.88 -15.75 -2.35
C TYR A 7 23.75 -16.64 -1.79
N GLY A 8 23.79 -17.94 -2.06
CA GLY A 8 23.00 -18.95 -1.38
C GLY A 8 23.66 -19.26 -0.05
N GLY A 9 22.96 -19.00 1.05
CA GLY A 9 23.49 -19.15 2.41
C GLY A 9 24.02 -20.56 2.73
N PRO A 10 24.79 -20.70 3.83
CA PRO A 10 25.48 -21.94 4.18
C PRO A 10 24.50 -23.09 4.48
N SER A 11 24.89 -24.31 4.10
CA SER A 11 24.11 -25.56 4.27
C SER A 11 24.14 -26.14 5.69
N SER A 12 24.83 -25.48 6.62
CA SER A 12 24.82 -25.80 8.05
C SER A 12 24.15 -24.66 8.80
N GLY A 13 23.14 -24.99 9.63
CA GLY A 13 22.33 -24.02 10.37
C GLY A 13 23.15 -23.01 11.16
N LEU A 14 22.59 -21.82 11.36
CA LEU A 14 23.21 -20.67 12.02
C LEU A 14 23.33 -20.83 13.55
N VAL A 15 23.49 -22.06 14.03
CA VAL A 15 23.58 -22.35 15.46
C VAL A 15 25.06 -22.44 15.83
N PRO A 16 25.58 -21.55 16.69
CA PRO A 16 26.97 -21.60 17.11
C PRO A 16 27.27 -22.82 18.00
N ASP A 17 28.50 -23.30 17.91
CA ASP A 17 29.03 -24.50 18.59
C ASP A 17 29.02 -24.46 20.14
N TRP A 18 28.48 -23.41 20.76
CA TRP A 18 28.32 -23.31 22.23
C TRP A 18 26.91 -23.66 22.72
N VAL A 19 25.98 -23.94 21.80
CA VAL A 19 24.62 -24.40 22.12
C VAL A 19 24.60 -25.94 22.15
N ASP A 20 24.86 -26.52 23.32
CA ASP A 20 24.67 -27.95 23.57
C ASP A 20 23.21 -28.27 23.91
N GLY A 21 22.60 -29.25 23.22
CA GLY A 21 21.37 -29.92 23.68
C GLY A 21 20.14 -29.89 22.75
N VAL A 22 20.31 -30.06 21.43
CA VAL A 22 19.19 -30.53 20.59
C VAL A 22 19.60 -31.87 19.98
N ASP A 23 19.00 -32.93 20.49
CA ASP A 23 19.26 -34.31 20.10
C ASP A 23 18.83 -34.54 18.65
N ALA A 24 19.76 -35.00 17.81
CA ALA A 24 19.50 -35.45 16.46
C ALA A 24 19.28 -36.96 16.50
N GLY A 25 18.02 -37.39 16.58
CA GLY A 25 17.68 -38.77 16.25
C GLY A 25 16.31 -39.23 16.72
N MET A 26 15.51 -39.74 15.78
CA MET A 26 14.78 -40.99 16.00
C MET A 26 14.60 -41.75 14.67
N ASP A 27 15.29 -42.88 14.64
CA ASP A 27 15.38 -43.96 13.64
C ASP A 27 14.20 -44.93 13.78
N ALA A 28 13.84 -45.64 12.69
CA ALA A 28 13.25 -46.98 12.77
C ALA A 28 13.36 -47.77 11.44
N GLY A 29 14.39 -48.64 11.35
CA GLY A 29 14.34 -50.04 10.81
C GLY A 29 14.65 -50.22 9.33
N GLY A 30 15.58 -51.07 8.83
CA GLY A 30 16.16 -52.35 9.28
C GLY A 30 15.41 -53.53 8.61
N GLY A 31 15.95 -54.48 7.84
CA GLY A 31 17.28 -54.78 7.28
C GLY A 31 17.22 -56.05 6.39
N ALA A 32 18.35 -56.34 5.73
CA ALA A 32 18.87 -57.65 5.27
C ALA A 32 18.42 -58.34 3.94
N GLU A 33 19.46 -58.83 3.24
CA GLU A 33 19.58 -59.96 2.28
C GLU A 33 19.62 -59.69 0.75
N ASP A 34 20.76 -60.07 0.16
CA ASP A 34 21.07 -60.33 -1.26
C ASP A 34 21.25 -61.86 -1.38
N PRO A 35 20.93 -62.57 -2.49
CA PRO A 35 21.83 -62.57 -3.66
C PRO A 35 21.20 -62.91 -5.06
N GLU A 36 22.08 -62.80 -6.07
CA GLU A 36 22.15 -63.51 -7.37
C GLU A 36 21.69 -62.79 -8.67
N THR A 37 22.69 -62.57 -9.54
CA THR A 37 22.60 -62.36 -10.99
C THR A 37 22.51 -63.71 -11.73
N PRO A 38 21.99 -63.77 -12.98
CA PRO A 38 22.89 -63.66 -14.13
C PRO A 38 22.31 -62.99 -15.42
N ASP A 39 23.25 -62.40 -16.16
CA ASP A 39 23.41 -62.16 -17.61
C ASP A 39 22.22 -61.96 -18.57
N GLY A 40 22.34 -60.90 -19.40
CA GLY A 40 21.62 -60.75 -20.67
C GLY A 40 21.94 -59.44 -21.41
N GLU A 41 22.44 -59.55 -22.63
CA GLU A 41 23.09 -58.55 -23.51
C GLU A 41 22.29 -57.34 -24.04
N ALA A 42 23.08 -56.30 -24.37
CA ALA A 42 22.99 -55.36 -25.51
C ALA A 42 21.95 -54.21 -25.54
N ALA A 43 22.48 -53.01 -25.80
CA ALA A 43 21.85 -51.69 -25.94
C ALA A 43 21.18 -51.47 -27.34
N PRO A 44 20.79 -50.24 -27.79
CA PRO A 44 20.48 -48.96 -27.09
C PRO A 44 19.15 -48.28 -27.57
N GLY A 45 18.70 -47.23 -26.88
CA GLY A 45 18.08 -46.07 -27.54
C GLY A 45 16.69 -45.60 -27.08
N GLU A 46 16.59 -44.27 -27.00
CA GLU A 46 15.38 -43.43 -27.14
C GLU A 46 14.59 -43.00 -25.89
N ASN A 47 15.04 -41.85 -25.36
CA ASN A 47 14.27 -40.64 -25.05
C ASN A 47 12.84 -40.76 -24.48
N GLY A 48 12.72 -40.31 -23.22
CA GLY A 48 11.83 -39.20 -22.88
C GLY A 48 10.44 -39.59 -22.36
N ALA A 49 10.35 -39.87 -21.06
CA ALA A 49 9.10 -39.78 -20.32
C ALA A 49 9.34 -39.03 -19.01
N GLU A 50 8.41 -38.11 -18.73
CA GLU A 50 8.41 -37.10 -17.69
C GLU A 50 8.62 -37.65 -16.27
N GLY A 51 9.53 -37.03 -15.53
CA GLY A 51 9.59 -37.09 -14.07
C GLY A 51 9.16 -35.73 -13.52
N GLN A 52 7.93 -35.62 -13.02
CA GLN A 52 7.53 -34.53 -12.12
C GLN A 52 8.44 -34.58 -10.89
N GLN A 53 9.22 -33.52 -10.68
CA GLN A 53 9.91 -33.28 -9.40
C GLN A 53 8.98 -32.45 -8.49
N PRO A 54 8.96 -32.70 -7.16
CA PRO A 54 8.05 -32.00 -6.25
C PRO A 54 8.42 -30.53 -6.14
N ASP A 55 7.40 -29.68 -6.15
CA ASP A 55 7.49 -28.25 -5.94
C ASP A 55 7.79 -27.99 -4.45
N ASP A 56 9.07 -27.88 -4.11
CA ASP A 56 9.50 -27.36 -2.81
C ASP A 56 9.20 -25.85 -2.79
N GLY A 57 8.14 -25.52 -2.06
CA GLY A 57 7.61 -24.17 -1.90
C GLY A 57 8.64 -23.18 -1.38
N ALA A 58 9.37 -22.57 -2.30
CA ALA A 58 10.05 -21.31 -2.07
C ALA A 58 8.96 -20.24 -1.98
N ALA A 59 8.73 -19.70 -0.78
CA ALA A 59 7.89 -18.54 -0.57
C ALA A 59 8.41 -17.38 -1.43
N SER A 60 7.83 -17.21 -2.61
CA SER A 60 8.03 -16.05 -3.46
C SER A 60 7.52 -14.83 -2.72
N SER A 61 8.42 -13.88 -2.43
CA SER A 61 8.05 -12.56 -1.89
C SER A 61 6.96 -11.94 -2.79
N PRO A 62 5.74 -11.62 -2.28
CA PRO A 62 4.59 -11.29 -3.13
C PRO A 62 4.66 -9.91 -3.83
N LEU A 63 5.74 -9.14 -3.63
CA LEU A 63 5.76 -7.71 -3.94
C LEU A 63 6.24 -7.35 -5.35
N ALA A 64 6.80 -8.31 -6.11
CA ALA A 64 7.53 -7.97 -7.34
C ALA A 64 6.88 -8.42 -8.66
N SER A 65 6.08 -9.49 -8.68
CA SER A 65 5.75 -10.19 -9.94
C SER A 65 4.61 -9.60 -10.78
N GLY A 66 3.91 -8.55 -10.33
CA GLY A 66 2.73 -8.00 -11.02
C GLY A 66 2.90 -6.67 -11.76
N PHE A 67 3.84 -5.82 -11.36
CA PHE A 67 3.87 -4.41 -11.80
C PHE A 67 4.90 -4.08 -12.90
N GLY A 68 5.49 -5.08 -13.55
CA GLY A 68 6.53 -4.86 -14.57
C GLY A 68 6.10 -3.92 -15.70
N TYR A 69 4.88 -4.09 -16.22
CA TYR A 69 4.33 -3.19 -17.23
C TYR A 69 4.18 -1.75 -16.70
N ALA A 70 3.61 -1.58 -15.51
CA ALA A 70 3.40 -0.27 -14.90
C ALA A 70 4.72 0.47 -14.68
N ARG A 71 5.73 -0.20 -14.09
CA ARG A 71 7.09 0.32 -13.89
C ARG A 71 7.75 0.73 -15.21
N GLY A 72 7.61 -0.07 -16.26
CA GLY A 72 8.14 0.25 -17.58
C GLY A 72 7.50 1.48 -18.22
N GLN A 73 6.19 1.67 -18.05
CA GLN A 73 5.49 2.87 -18.53
C GLN A 73 5.83 4.10 -17.70
N PHE A 74 5.98 3.95 -16.38
CA PHE A 74 6.41 5.05 -15.51
C PHE A 74 7.84 5.50 -15.84
N THR A 75 8.75 4.56 -16.05
CA THR A 75 10.12 4.86 -16.53
C THR A 75 10.10 5.56 -17.89
N ARG A 76 9.18 5.16 -18.78
CA ARG A 76 9.00 5.85 -20.07
C ARG A 76 8.51 7.28 -19.87
N PHE A 77 7.59 7.52 -18.95
CA PHE A 77 7.13 8.88 -18.61
C PHE A 77 8.29 9.75 -18.17
N THR A 78 9.09 9.29 -17.19
CA THR A 78 10.25 10.04 -16.69
C THR A 78 11.36 10.24 -17.72
N ASN A 79 11.35 9.50 -18.83
CA ASN A 79 12.29 9.67 -19.95
C ASN A 79 11.65 10.37 -21.17
N GLY A 80 10.70 11.29 -20.95
CA GLY A 80 10.10 12.12 -22.00
C GLY A 80 8.92 11.49 -22.75
N GLY A 81 8.33 10.43 -22.21
CA GLY A 81 7.20 9.72 -22.81
C GLY A 81 5.84 10.42 -22.69
N GLY A 82 5.77 11.53 -21.95
CA GLY A 82 4.59 12.38 -21.75
C GLY A 82 3.42 11.70 -21.02
N ASN A 83 2.35 12.47 -20.77
CA ASN A 83 1.20 12.08 -19.94
C ASN A 83 0.54 10.75 -20.30
N LYS A 84 0.54 10.37 -21.59
CA LYS A 84 0.04 9.06 -22.05
C LYS A 84 0.80 7.89 -21.42
N SER A 85 2.09 8.04 -21.16
CA SER A 85 2.90 7.02 -20.50
C SER A 85 2.56 6.93 -19.00
N LEU A 86 2.34 8.07 -18.35
CA LEU A 86 1.88 8.09 -16.94
C LEU A 86 0.51 7.44 -16.79
N GLY A 87 -0.47 7.79 -17.63
CA GLY A 87 -1.79 7.16 -17.60
C GLY A 87 -1.74 5.64 -17.84
N ARG A 88 -0.83 5.15 -18.70
CA ARG A 88 -0.62 3.69 -18.88
C ARG A 88 0.02 3.05 -17.66
N ALA A 89 0.91 3.77 -16.97
CA ALA A 89 1.52 3.29 -15.74
C ALA A 89 0.48 3.12 -14.62
N LEU A 90 -0.34 4.14 -14.38
CA LEU A 90 -1.42 4.12 -13.37
C LEU A 90 -2.44 3.02 -13.67
N ARG A 91 -2.90 2.90 -14.91
CA ARG A 91 -3.78 1.79 -15.34
C ARG A 91 -3.12 0.42 -15.15
N GLY A 92 -1.84 0.32 -15.51
CA GLY A 92 -1.05 -0.89 -15.35
C GLY A 92 -0.94 -1.30 -13.88
N TYR A 93 -0.81 -0.34 -12.97
CA TYR A 93 -0.79 -0.57 -11.54
C TYR A 93 -2.11 -1.16 -11.05
N VAL A 94 -3.25 -0.51 -11.34
CA VAL A 94 -4.57 -0.97 -10.87
C VAL A 94 -4.88 -2.37 -11.38
N ARG A 95 -4.60 -2.64 -12.67
CA ARG A 95 -4.74 -3.98 -13.26
C ARG A 95 -3.83 -5.02 -12.64
N GLY A 96 -2.56 -4.66 -12.43
CA GLY A 96 -1.59 -5.53 -11.78
C GLY A 96 -1.96 -5.85 -10.33
N ALA A 97 -2.68 -4.95 -9.66
CA ALA A 97 -3.21 -5.16 -8.32
C ALA A 97 -4.49 -6.03 -8.30
N GLY A 98 -5.15 -6.22 -9.45
CA GLY A 98 -6.39 -6.99 -9.58
C GLY A 98 -7.68 -6.16 -9.56
N GLY A 99 -7.61 -4.87 -9.93
CA GLY A 99 -8.74 -3.92 -9.90
C GLY A 99 -8.76 -3.04 -8.65
N GLY A 100 -9.64 -2.04 -8.60
CA GLY A 100 -9.63 -1.00 -7.57
C GLY A 100 -9.90 -1.54 -6.16
N ALA A 101 -10.86 -2.44 -6.01
CA ALA A 101 -11.10 -3.10 -4.73
C ALA A 101 -9.90 -3.93 -4.23
N ALA A 102 -9.13 -4.53 -5.15
CA ALA A 102 -7.93 -5.28 -4.78
C ALA A 102 -6.76 -4.36 -4.45
N ALA A 103 -6.63 -3.22 -5.13
CA ALA A 103 -5.68 -2.17 -4.80
C ALA A 103 -5.96 -1.56 -3.42
N ALA A 104 -7.22 -1.23 -3.12
CA ALA A 104 -7.65 -0.72 -1.81
C ALA A 104 -7.33 -1.70 -0.66
N ARG A 105 -7.55 -3.00 -0.87
CA ARG A 105 -7.20 -4.04 0.12
C ARG A 105 -5.69 -4.13 0.46
N ARG A 106 -4.82 -3.50 -0.34
CA ARG A 106 -3.37 -3.39 -0.07
C ARG A 106 -3.02 -2.17 0.79
N MET A 107 -4.03 -1.42 1.28
CA MET A 107 -3.88 -0.22 2.09
C MET A 107 -4.70 -0.21 3.40
N PRO A 108 -4.67 -1.29 4.21
CA PRO A 108 -5.55 -1.41 5.38
C PRO A 108 -5.33 -0.36 6.47
N ALA A 109 -4.10 0.14 6.66
CA ALA A 109 -3.79 1.20 7.62
C ALA A 109 -4.25 2.57 7.09
N SER A 110 -4.02 2.89 5.81
CA SER A 110 -4.51 4.16 5.24
C SER A 110 -6.04 4.25 5.25
N THR A 111 -6.74 3.16 4.89
CA THR A 111 -8.21 3.10 4.98
C THR A 111 -8.67 3.29 6.42
N ARG A 112 -8.02 2.67 7.41
CA ARG A 112 -8.37 2.82 8.83
C ARG A 112 -8.15 4.25 9.35
N VAL A 113 -7.02 4.88 9.00
CA VAL A 113 -6.75 6.28 9.37
C VAL A 113 -7.80 7.21 8.75
N ALA A 114 -8.10 7.05 7.47
CA ALA A 114 -9.15 7.82 6.80
C ALA A 114 -10.54 7.60 7.44
N SER A 115 -10.89 6.37 7.81
CA SER A 115 -12.10 6.08 8.60
C SER A 115 -12.13 6.81 9.95
N GLY A 116 -10.98 6.91 10.64
CA GLY A 116 -10.86 7.64 11.90
C GLY A 116 -11.10 9.14 11.71
N VAL A 117 -10.52 9.73 10.66
CA VAL A 117 -10.73 11.13 10.28
C VAL A 117 -12.20 11.39 9.90
N ALA A 118 -12.80 10.53 9.08
CA ALA A 118 -14.21 10.62 8.70
C ALA A 118 -15.15 10.49 9.92
N GLY A 119 -14.83 9.56 10.83
CA GLY A 119 -15.54 9.39 12.09
C GLY A 119 -15.43 10.59 13.01
N LEU A 120 -14.26 11.23 13.08
CA LEU A 120 -14.05 12.50 13.79
C LEU A 120 -14.90 13.61 13.16
N ALA A 121 -14.85 13.79 11.83
CA ALA A 121 -15.61 14.82 11.13
C ALA A 121 -17.13 14.68 11.37
N SER A 122 -17.66 13.46 11.24
CA SER A 122 -19.08 13.18 11.50
C SER A 122 -19.46 13.42 12.97
N ALA A 123 -18.57 13.08 13.91
CA ALA A 123 -18.78 13.37 15.33
C ALA A 123 -18.80 14.87 15.63
N VAL A 124 -17.89 15.64 15.03
CA VAL A 124 -17.86 17.10 15.20
C VAL A 124 -19.18 17.70 14.68
N ALA A 125 -19.63 17.27 13.50
CA ALA A 125 -20.87 17.76 12.90
C ALA A 125 -22.13 17.41 13.73
N THR A 126 -22.18 16.21 14.31
CA THR A 126 -23.40 15.69 14.96
C THR A 126 -23.46 15.83 16.49
N GLU A 127 -22.30 15.93 17.14
CA GLU A 127 -22.14 15.89 18.60
C GLU A 127 -21.27 17.03 19.15
N GLY A 128 -20.50 17.72 18.30
CA GLY A 128 -19.57 18.79 18.66
C GLY A 128 -18.15 18.31 19.01
N ALA A 129 -17.19 19.24 18.95
CA ALA A 129 -15.76 18.96 19.06
C ALA A 129 -15.35 18.20 20.33
N ALA A 130 -15.81 18.63 21.50
CA ALA A 130 -15.44 17.97 22.76
C ALA A 130 -15.90 16.50 22.84
N ALA A 131 -17.11 16.21 22.34
CA ALA A 131 -17.65 14.84 22.30
C ALA A 131 -16.92 13.98 21.25
N ALA A 132 -16.59 14.57 20.10
CA ALA A 132 -15.80 13.93 19.06
C ALA A 132 -14.41 13.51 19.57
N LEU A 133 -13.71 14.42 20.26
CA LEU A 133 -12.39 14.17 20.82
C LEU A 133 -12.41 13.17 21.99
N ALA A 134 -13.50 13.07 22.73
CA ALA A 134 -13.64 12.10 23.81
C ALA A 134 -13.51 10.64 23.31
N ARG A 135 -13.83 10.36 22.04
CA ARG A 135 -13.66 9.03 21.42
C ARG A 135 -12.21 8.58 21.38
N PHE A 136 -11.28 9.54 21.39
CA PHE A 136 -9.84 9.32 21.39
C PHE A 136 -9.19 9.60 22.76
N ASN A 137 -9.99 9.86 23.80
CA ASN A 137 -9.54 10.37 25.10
C ASN A 137 -8.83 11.75 25.04
N LEU A 138 -9.21 12.58 24.06
CA LEU A 138 -8.61 13.89 23.79
C LEU A 138 -9.53 15.07 24.16
N GLN A 139 -10.61 14.85 24.91
CA GLN A 139 -11.61 15.88 25.22
C GLN A 139 -11.03 17.11 25.95
N SER A 140 -9.90 16.98 26.63
CA SER A 140 -9.19 18.09 27.27
C SER A 140 -8.58 19.07 26.26
N LEU A 141 -8.47 18.68 24.98
CA LEU A 141 -7.96 19.51 23.91
C LEU A 141 -9.06 20.31 23.18
N ALA A 142 -10.32 20.21 23.59
CA ALA A 142 -11.39 21.05 23.03
C ALA A 142 -11.05 22.54 23.20
N GLY A 143 -11.29 23.34 22.16
CA GLY A 143 -10.94 24.76 22.10
C GLY A 143 -9.43 25.06 21.96
N ARG A 144 -8.58 24.04 21.76
CA ARG A 144 -7.16 24.24 21.43
C ARG A 144 -6.97 24.48 19.92
N PRO A 145 -5.80 25.00 19.49
CA PRO A 145 -5.50 25.18 18.07
C PRO A 145 -5.71 23.90 17.27
N ALA A 146 -6.29 24.01 16.07
CA ALA A 146 -6.63 22.87 15.23
C ALA A 146 -5.43 21.96 14.93
N VAL A 147 -4.26 22.56 14.64
CA VAL A 147 -3.03 21.82 14.37
C VAL A 147 -2.61 20.96 15.59
N GLU A 148 -2.59 21.54 16.79
CA GLU A 148 -2.26 20.82 18.03
C GLU A 148 -3.22 19.63 18.27
N VAL A 149 -4.51 19.85 18.03
CA VAL A 149 -5.52 18.79 18.18
C VAL A 149 -5.35 17.69 17.15
N LEU A 150 -5.15 18.04 15.87
CA LEU A 150 -5.02 17.07 14.79
C LEU A 150 -3.71 16.27 14.88
N GLU A 151 -2.62 16.84 15.38
CA GLU A 151 -1.39 16.11 15.72
C GLU A 151 -1.65 15.05 16.81
N ALA A 152 -2.37 15.43 17.89
CA ALA A 152 -2.74 14.48 18.94
C ALA A 152 -3.69 13.39 18.43
N VAL A 153 -4.61 13.73 17.52
CA VAL A 153 -5.45 12.75 16.82
C VAL A 153 -4.59 11.83 15.95
N ALA A 154 -3.61 12.36 15.21
CA ALA A 154 -2.70 11.57 14.39
C ALA A 154 -1.95 10.55 15.23
N ASP A 155 -1.45 10.94 16.41
CA ASP A 155 -0.81 10.02 17.35
C ASP A 155 -1.75 8.94 17.90
N ALA A 156 -3.04 9.24 18.05
CA ALA A 156 -4.04 8.29 18.52
C ALA A 156 -4.48 7.27 17.44
N ILE A 157 -4.56 7.68 16.17
CA ILE A 157 -5.15 6.85 15.10
C ILE A 157 -4.12 6.24 14.15
N CYS A 158 -2.94 6.87 13.99
CA CYS A 158 -1.89 6.34 13.13
C CYS A 158 -1.12 5.24 13.87
N PRO A 159 -0.94 4.05 13.29
CA PRO A 159 -0.12 3.01 13.91
C PRO A 159 1.33 3.48 14.13
N GLU A 160 2.04 2.83 15.07
CA GLU A 160 3.45 3.13 15.40
C GLU A 160 4.43 2.77 14.25
N GLY A 161 3.92 2.18 13.17
CA GLY A 161 4.66 1.82 11.96
C GLY A 161 5.02 0.34 11.88
N GLY A 162 5.79 -0.01 10.86
CA GLY A 162 6.28 -1.38 10.62
C GLY A 162 6.01 -1.87 9.20
N THR A 163 4.88 -1.49 8.63
CA THR A 163 4.55 -1.72 7.23
C THR A 163 4.73 -0.45 6.38
N ILE A 164 4.89 -0.64 5.08
CA ILE A 164 4.92 0.47 4.10
C ILE A 164 3.61 1.27 4.20
N ASP A 165 2.48 0.59 4.35
CA ASP A 165 1.17 1.22 4.37
C ASP A 165 0.94 2.09 5.62
N GLU A 166 1.40 1.64 6.78
CA GLU A 166 1.33 2.45 8.02
C GLU A 166 2.19 3.71 7.92
N SER A 167 3.36 3.60 7.27
CA SER A 167 4.22 4.75 7.01
C SER A 167 3.54 5.74 6.06
N ILE A 168 2.90 5.24 5.00
CA ILE A 168 2.11 6.04 4.06
C ILE A 168 0.93 6.72 4.76
N ALA A 169 0.21 6.01 5.62
CA ALA A 169 -0.93 6.56 6.34
C ALA A 169 -0.52 7.71 7.28
N ARG A 170 0.58 7.53 8.03
CA ARG A 170 1.11 8.56 8.92
C ARG A 170 1.65 9.76 8.15
N ASP A 171 2.40 9.52 7.09
CA ASP A 171 2.93 10.56 6.20
C ASP A 171 1.79 11.41 5.61
N ALA A 172 0.77 10.76 5.03
CA ALA A 172 -0.39 11.45 4.49
C ALA A 172 -1.15 12.29 5.54
N MET A 173 -1.28 11.79 6.77
CA MET A 173 -1.92 12.53 7.87
C MET A 173 -1.11 13.78 8.25
N LEU A 174 0.20 13.63 8.47
CA LEU A 174 1.07 14.75 8.89
C LEU A 174 1.20 15.82 7.82
N GLU A 175 1.30 15.40 6.56
CA GLU A 175 1.37 16.30 5.43
C GLU A 175 0.05 17.08 5.23
N ALA A 176 -1.11 16.42 5.39
CA ALA A 176 -2.40 17.12 5.36
C ALA A 176 -2.53 18.12 6.53
N ILE A 177 -1.95 17.81 7.70
CA ILE A 177 -1.90 18.75 8.84
C ILE A 177 -1.02 19.95 8.49
N ALA A 178 0.13 19.71 7.83
CA ALA A 178 1.03 20.77 7.42
C ALA A 178 0.38 21.73 6.43
N ASP A 179 -0.32 21.21 5.40
CA ASP A 179 -1.08 22.02 4.45
C ASP A 179 -2.17 22.84 5.15
N LEU A 180 -2.95 22.21 6.04
CA LEU A 180 -3.98 22.91 6.80
C LEU A 180 -3.37 24.02 7.68
N ALA A 181 -2.18 23.80 8.24
CA ALA A 181 -1.49 24.81 9.05
C ALA A 181 -1.10 26.06 8.24
N GLU A 182 -0.86 25.94 6.93
CA GLU A 182 -0.58 27.09 6.06
C GLU A 182 -1.82 28.01 5.91
N GLU A 183 -3.03 27.49 6.16
CA GLU A 183 -4.28 28.23 6.08
C GLU A 183 -4.66 28.97 7.38
N ASP A 184 -3.87 28.83 8.45
CA ASP A 184 -4.15 29.36 9.79
C ASP A 184 -5.58 29.01 10.30
N PRO A 185 -5.86 27.73 10.57
CA PRO A 185 -7.21 27.21 10.81
C PRO A 185 -7.83 27.67 12.13
N GLY A 186 -7.09 28.36 13.00
CA GLY A 186 -7.58 28.80 14.30
C GLY A 186 -7.79 27.65 15.29
N ALA A 187 -8.86 27.72 16.09
CA ALA A 187 -9.20 26.69 17.06
C ALA A 187 -9.88 25.50 16.37
N PHE A 188 -9.66 24.28 16.90
CA PHE A 188 -10.27 23.06 16.36
C PHE A 188 -11.81 23.14 16.30
N ASP A 189 -12.42 23.75 17.32
CA ASP A 189 -13.87 23.91 17.44
C ASP A 189 -14.47 24.82 16.36
N ASP A 190 -13.64 25.66 15.72
CA ASP A 190 -14.04 26.58 14.66
C ASP A 190 -13.90 25.96 13.25
N LEU A 191 -13.32 24.75 13.13
CA LEU A 191 -13.22 24.05 11.86
C LEU A 191 -14.62 23.73 11.31
N THR A 192 -14.84 24.14 10.07
CA THR A 192 -16.07 23.84 9.35
C THR A 192 -16.11 22.39 8.88
N ALA A 193 -17.31 21.88 8.60
CA ALA A 193 -17.48 20.56 7.99
C ALA A 193 -16.74 20.46 6.63
N ASP A 194 -16.74 21.54 5.84
CA ASP A 194 -16.03 21.60 4.57
C ASP A 194 -14.51 21.48 4.76
N GLN A 195 -13.93 22.20 5.73
CA GLN A 195 -12.49 22.08 6.05
C GLN A 195 -12.11 20.67 6.51
N LEU A 196 -12.95 20.02 7.36
CA LEU A 196 -12.70 18.64 7.79
C LEU A 196 -12.86 17.64 6.63
N ASN A 197 -13.78 17.90 5.69
CA ASN A 197 -13.95 17.09 4.49
C ASN A 197 -12.79 17.25 3.51
N ASP A 198 -12.30 18.47 3.30
CA ASP A 198 -11.13 18.73 2.48
C ASP A 198 -9.87 18.10 3.09
N PHE A 199 -9.72 18.19 4.42
CA PHE A 199 -8.65 17.49 5.15
C PHE A 199 -8.74 15.96 4.95
N LEU A 200 -9.93 15.34 5.10
CA LEU A 200 -10.14 13.92 4.82
C LEU A 200 -9.78 13.56 3.36
N CYS A 201 -10.22 14.39 2.41
CA CYS A 201 -9.92 14.21 1.00
C CYS A 201 -8.41 14.21 0.75
N ASP A 202 -7.68 15.13 1.37
CA ASP A 202 -6.24 15.24 1.18
C ASP A 202 -5.49 14.04 1.78
N VAL A 203 -5.87 13.59 2.98
CA VAL A 203 -5.32 12.36 3.60
C VAL A 203 -5.50 11.14 2.68
N ILE A 204 -6.71 10.94 2.13
CA ILE A 204 -6.97 9.82 1.22
C ILE A 204 -6.15 9.96 -0.07
N ALA A 205 -6.18 11.14 -0.71
CA ALA A 205 -5.50 11.35 -1.98
C ALA A 205 -3.98 11.17 -1.85
N ARG A 206 -3.36 11.76 -0.81
CA ARG A 206 -1.93 11.61 -0.53
C ARG A 206 -1.56 10.16 -0.31
N SER A 207 -2.32 9.41 0.50
CA SER A 207 -2.03 8.00 0.75
C SER A 207 -2.04 7.17 -0.55
N ILE A 208 -3.03 7.39 -1.42
CA ILE A 208 -3.16 6.68 -2.72
C ILE A 208 -2.00 7.03 -3.63
N VAL A 209 -1.69 8.32 -3.79
CA VAL A 209 -0.60 8.79 -4.66
C VAL A 209 0.73 8.20 -4.20
N THR A 210 1.05 8.34 -2.92
CA THR A 210 2.30 7.81 -2.34
C THR A 210 2.38 6.31 -2.50
N LYS A 211 1.29 5.57 -2.28
CA LYS A 211 1.24 4.11 -2.51
C LYS A 211 1.57 3.74 -3.95
N VAL A 212 0.88 4.36 -4.90
CA VAL A 212 1.04 4.04 -6.32
C VAL A 212 2.47 4.33 -6.77
N LEU A 213 2.97 5.53 -6.47
CA LEU A 213 4.30 5.97 -6.89
C LEU A 213 5.41 5.16 -6.21
N ASN A 214 5.24 4.74 -4.94
CA ASN A 214 6.21 3.87 -4.29
C ASN A 214 6.31 2.49 -4.97
N GLU A 215 5.18 1.91 -5.43
CA GLU A 215 5.18 0.57 -6.03
C GLU A 215 5.63 0.55 -7.50
N ILE A 216 5.45 1.65 -8.24
CA ILE A 216 5.78 1.74 -9.68
C ILE A 216 6.93 2.67 -10.03
N GLY A 217 7.31 3.57 -9.12
CA GLY A 217 8.40 4.53 -9.28
C GLY A 217 9.78 3.97 -8.93
N THR A 218 9.84 2.75 -8.37
CA THR A 218 11.12 2.11 -8.05
C THR A 218 12.00 2.01 -9.30
N ASN A 219 13.24 2.51 -9.21
CA ASN A 219 14.21 2.56 -10.31
C ASN A 219 13.77 3.39 -11.53
N ALA A 220 12.79 4.29 -11.41
CA ALA A 220 12.38 5.15 -12.52
C ALA A 220 13.38 6.27 -12.86
N LEU A 221 14.28 6.58 -11.93
CA LEU A 221 15.31 7.61 -12.05
C LEU A 221 16.61 7.04 -12.67
N HIS A 222 16.51 6.52 -13.89
CA HIS A 222 17.66 6.12 -14.69
C HIS A 222 17.58 6.78 -16.08
N GLY A 223 18.73 6.97 -16.73
CA GLY A 223 18.78 7.58 -18.06
C GLY A 223 18.68 9.10 -18.01
N SER A 224 17.74 9.69 -18.76
CA SER A 224 17.52 11.14 -18.78
C SER A 224 16.53 11.62 -17.72
N ALA A 225 15.98 10.71 -16.91
CA ALA A 225 15.03 11.02 -15.86
C ALA A 225 15.62 11.96 -14.81
N SER A 226 14.84 12.97 -14.44
CA SER A 226 15.18 13.95 -13.43
C SER A 226 14.20 13.92 -12.25
N ASP A 227 14.60 14.52 -11.16
CA ASP A 227 13.76 14.78 -9.99
C ASP A 227 12.54 15.68 -10.34
N ALA A 228 12.68 16.54 -11.36
CA ALA A 228 11.56 17.35 -11.86
C ALA A 228 10.47 16.48 -12.52
N ASP A 229 10.86 15.46 -13.29
CA ASP A 229 9.90 14.56 -13.94
C ASP A 229 9.13 13.73 -12.90
N PHE A 230 9.78 13.33 -11.81
CA PHE A 230 9.11 12.62 -10.72
C PHE A 230 8.06 13.51 -10.02
N ARG A 231 8.43 14.77 -9.72
CA ARG A 231 7.50 15.75 -9.14
C ARG A 231 6.32 16.04 -10.07
N GLU A 232 6.56 16.12 -11.38
CA GLU A 232 5.49 16.28 -12.37
C GLU A 232 4.54 15.08 -12.36
N ALA A 233 5.07 13.85 -12.32
CA ALA A 233 4.25 12.63 -12.17
C ALA A 233 3.40 12.68 -10.90
N GLU A 234 4.00 13.08 -9.79
CA GLU A 234 3.32 13.20 -8.52
C GLU A 234 2.21 14.23 -8.55
N GLN A 235 2.50 15.44 -9.03
CA GLN A 235 1.51 16.52 -9.14
C GLN A 235 0.33 16.10 -10.02
N ILE A 236 0.59 15.58 -11.22
CA ILE A 236 -0.47 15.16 -12.14
C ILE A 236 -1.32 14.04 -11.53
N THR A 237 -0.68 13.07 -10.85
CA THR A 237 -1.40 11.97 -10.20
C THR A 237 -2.23 12.48 -9.03
N ARG A 238 -1.69 13.43 -8.25
CA ARG A 238 -2.36 14.05 -7.11
C ARG A 238 -3.59 14.85 -7.53
N ASP A 239 -3.46 15.76 -8.50
CA ASP A 239 -4.56 16.60 -8.98
C ASP A 239 -5.74 15.74 -9.46
N TYR A 240 -5.44 14.68 -10.23
CA TYR A 240 -6.45 13.75 -10.68
C TYR A 240 -7.08 12.98 -9.51
N THR A 241 -6.25 12.43 -8.62
CA THR A 241 -6.72 11.62 -7.49
C THR A 241 -7.59 12.44 -6.55
N GLN A 242 -7.19 13.66 -6.20
CA GLN A 242 -7.98 14.55 -5.34
C GLN A 242 -9.37 14.81 -5.93
N GLY A 243 -9.48 15.12 -7.23
CA GLY A 243 -10.79 15.30 -7.88
C GLY A 243 -11.69 14.08 -7.72
N ARG A 244 -11.15 12.87 -7.91
CA ARG A 244 -11.92 11.62 -7.79
C ARG A 244 -12.29 11.26 -6.36
N VAL A 245 -11.40 11.54 -5.41
CA VAL A 245 -11.71 11.37 -3.99
C VAL A 245 -12.83 12.31 -3.56
N ARG A 246 -12.81 13.59 -3.98
CA ARG A 246 -13.92 14.53 -3.70
C ARG A 246 -15.25 14.03 -4.26
N ASP A 247 -15.28 13.61 -5.52
CA ASP A 247 -16.47 13.05 -6.15
C ASP A 247 -16.98 11.80 -5.39
N ALA A 248 -16.07 10.88 -5.05
CA ALA A 248 -16.40 9.65 -4.34
C ALA A 248 -16.90 9.91 -2.90
N LEU A 249 -16.28 10.84 -2.17
CA LEU A 249 -16.73 11.25 -0.83
C LEU A 249 -18.11 11.89 -0.90
N SER A 250 -18.33 12.86 -1.80
CA SER A 250 -19.62 13.55 -1.94
C SER A 250 -20.79 12.62 -2.28
N SER A 251 -20.51 11.48 -2.91
CA SER A 251 -21.53 10.50 -3.31
C SER A 251 -21.82 9.44 -2.24
N ARG A 252 -20.90 9.23 -1.28
CA ARG A 252 -20.95 8.09 -0.35
C ARG A 252 -20.93 8.45 1.13
N LEU A 253 -20.49 9.66 1.47
CA LEU A 253 -20.36 10.10 2.84
C LEU A 253 -21.25 11.31 3.05
N ASP A 254 -22.31 11.11 3.83
CA ASP A 254 -23.09 12.18 4.40
C ASP A 254 -22.62 12.38 5.85
N VAL A 255 -21.79 13.40 6.06
CA VAL A 255 -21.14 13.68 7.36
C VAL A 255 -22.15 14.18 8.40
N ASP A 256 -23.25 14.78 7.93
CA ASP A 256 -24.34 15.28 8.78
C ASP A 256 -25.31 14.17 9.19
N ALA A 257 -25.31 13.05 8.46
CA ALA A 257 -26.02 11.85 8.88
C ALA A 257 -25.31 11.19 10.07
N ARG A 258 -26.08 10.78 11.08
CA ARG A 258 -25.58 9.94 12.17
C ARG A 258 -25.26 8.53 11.66
N SER A 259 -24.09 8.39 11.06
CA SER A 259 -23.55 7.13 10.54
C SER A 259 -22.82 6.37 11.66
N THR A 260 -23.01 5.06 11.69
CA THR A 260 -22.23 4.17 12.56
C THR A 260 -20.80 4.05 12.04
N GLN A 261 -19.83 3.72 12.91
CA GLN A 261 -18.44 3.53 12.48
C GLN A 261 -18.31 2.46 11.39
N SER A 262 -19.10 1.38 11.46
CA SER A 262 -19.10 0.33 10.44
C SER A 262 -19.61 0.81 9.07
N GLU A 263 -20.53 1.77 9.04
CA GLU A 263 -21.00 2.39 7.79
C GLU A 263 -19.92 3.30 7.21
N ILE A 264 -19.26 4.10 8.06
CA ILE A 264 -18.12 4.93 7.67
C ILE A 264 -16.99 4.06 7.11
N ASP A 265 -16.61 2.98 7.79
CA ASP A 265 -15.55 2.07 7.36
C ASP A 265 -15.84 1.47 5.98
N ARG A 266 -17.11 1.10 5.73
CA ARG A 266 -17.56 0.60 4.44
C ARG A 266 -17.50 1.70 3.37
N SER A 267 -18.04 2.89 3.65
CA SER A 267 -18.00 4.02 2.70
C SER A 267 -16.57 4.41 2.33
N ILE A 268 -15.66 4.50 3.32
CA ILE A 268 -14.25 4.82 3.07
C ILE A 268 -13.57 3.71 2.25
N SER A 269 -13.82 2.44 2.57
CA SER A 269 -13.28 1.33 1.76
C SER A 269 -13.75 1.38 0.31
N GLU A 270 -15.02 1.74 0.08
CA GLU A 270 -15.59 1.95 -1.26
C GLU A 270 -14.94 3.16 -1.96
N VAL A 271 -14.76 4.29 -1.27
CA VAL A 271 -14.08 5.49 -1.81
C VAL A 271 -12.68 5.18 -2.33
N TYR A 272 -11.87 4.42 -1.58
CA TYR A 272 -10.56 3.98 -2.07
C TYR A 272 -10.69 3.09 -3.32
N ALA A 273 -11.61 2.12 -3.30
CA ALA A 273 -11.82 1.22 -4.42
C ALA A 273 -12.23 1.95 -5.70
N ASP A 274 -13.20 2.87 -5.62
CA ASP A 274 -13.64 3.65 -6.78
C ASP A 274 -12.55 4.59 -7.27
N THR A 275 -11.81 5.22 -6.36
CA THR A 275 -10.71 6.10 -6.74
C THR A 275 -9.67 5.33 -7.56
N PHE A 276 -9.35 4.09 -7.16
CA PHE A 276 -8.47 3.23 -7.94
C PHE A 276 -9.10 2.78 -9.28
N ASP A 277 -10.38 2.40 -9.31
CA ASP A 277 -11.04 2.05 -10.58
C ASP A 277 -11.08 3.24 -11.54
N MET A 278 -11.25 4.45 -11.01
CA MET A 278 -11.18 5.69 -11.74
C MET A 278 -9.76 6.04 -12.22
N LEU A 279 -8.72 5.70 -11.45
CA LEU A 279 -7.33 5.77 -11.89
C LEU A 279 -7.06 4.81 -13.08
N GLU A 280 -7.77 3.68 -13.17
CA GLU A 280 -7.69 2.80 -14.34
C GLU A 280 -8.19 3.49 -15.63
N ALA A 281 -9.17 4.39 -15.49
CA ALA A 281 -9.80 5.14 -16.58
C ALA A 281 -9.04 6.41 -17.01
N VAL A 282 -7.92 6.75 -16.35
CA VAL A 282 -7.08 7.96 -16.61
C VAL A 282 -6.66 8.15 -18.08
N LEU A 283 -6.55 7.06 -18.85
CA LEU A 283 -6.10 7.13 -20.25
C LEU A 283 -6.98 7.98 -21.16
N GLU A 284 -8.27 8.14 -20.84
CA GLU A 284 -9.20 8.84 -21.71
C GLU A 284 -9.11 10.37 -21.57
N THR A 285 -8.68 10.86 -20.41
CA THR A 285 -8.62 12.29 -20.08
C THR A 285 -7.26 12.94 -20.36
N MET A 286 -6.19 12.16 -20.47
CA MET A 286 -4.81 12.66 -20.66
C MET A 286 -4.38 12.77 -22.14
N GLN A 287 -5.30 13.15 -23.04
CA GLN A 287 -5.03 13.19 -24.49
C GLN A 287 -4.04 14.26 -24.95
#